data_AF-A0A7J3EF01-F1
#
_entry.id   AF-A0A7J3EF01-F1
#
_cell.length_a   1.000
_cell.length_b   1.000
_cell.length_c   1.000
_cell.angle_alpha   90.00
_cell.angle_beta   90.00
_cell.angle_gamma   90.00
#
_symmetry.space_group_name_H-M   'P 1'
#
loop_
_entity.id
_entity.type
_entity.pdbx_description
1 polymer ?
#
loop_
_entity_poly.entity_id
_entity_poly.type
_entity_poly.pdbx_seq_one_letter_code
_entity_poly.pdbx_strand_id
1 'polypeptide(L)'
;MEAVKSYKIPVDAPKDLIGSHFKAKRRALEAVLNHVKFNGKAHLDFKNDDRRGLRDELLKNWRYSKHYVDSAVNSVIGLVRGWVTLYNRGRAENLPEMTKQTVYVKNTLFSFKSGVSEDKHRAEQEAS
;
A
#
# COMPACT_ATOMS: atom_id res chain seq x y z
N MET A 1 33.54 4.72 -10.66
CA MET A 1 32.10 4.46 -10.54
C MET A 1 31.92 3.28 -9.60
N GLU A 2 31.50 3.51 -8.36
CA GLU A 2 31.17 2.42 -7.45
C GLU A 2 29.82 1.81 -7.86
N ALA A 3 29.82 0.53 -8.17
CA ALA A 3 28.62 -0.24 -8.45
C ALA A 3 27.87 -0.46 -7.13
N VAL A 4 26.73 0.21 -6.96
CA VAL A 4 25.82 -0.06 -5.83
C VAL A 4 25.21 -1.44 -6.04
N LYS A 5 25.75 -2.45 -5.34
CA LYS A 5 25.19 -3.80 -5.30
C LYS A 5 23.88 -3.77 -4.49
N SER A 6 22.76 -4.07 -5.14
CA SER A 6 21.48 -4.25 -4.46
C SER A 6 21.46 -5.61 -3.75
N TYR A 7 21.56 -5.62 -2.42
CA TYR A 7 21.40 -6.84 -1.63
C TYR A 7 19.91 -7.07 -1.32
N LYS A 8 19.41 -8.28 -1.58
CA LYS A 8 18.06 -8.71 -1.20
C LYS A 8 18.10 -9.18 0.26
N ILE A 9 17.94 -8.25 1.20
CA ILE A 9 17.79 -8.59 2.62
C ILE A 9 16.30 -8.92 2.84
N PRO A 10 15.94 -10.15 3.23
CA PRO A 10 14.58 -10.44 3.71
C PRO A 10 14.40 -9.74 5.05
N VAL A 11 13.86 -8.53 5.02
CA VAL A 11 13.38 -7.84 6.21
C VAL A 11 12.00 -8.40 6.53
N ASP A 12 11.86 -9.06 7.68
CA ASP A 12 10.54 -9.37 8.21
C ASP A 12 9.83 -8.06 8.53
N ALA A 13 8.92 -7.66 7.63
CA ALA A 13 8.09 -6.50 7.86
C ALA A 13 7.30 -6.73 9.16
N PRO A 14 7.26 -5.75 10.07
CA PRO A 14 6.47 -5.85 11.28
C PRO A 14 5.03 -6.28 10.94
N LYS A 15 4.51 -7.35 11.57
CA LYS A 15 3.19 -7.94 11.23
C LYS A 15 2.05 -6.91 11.31
N ASP A 16 2.20 -5.95 12.21
CA ASP A 16 1.37 -4.76 12.39
C ASP A 16 1.38 -3.81 11.17
N LEU A 17 2.52 -3.65 10.47
CA LEU A 17 2.59 -2.89 9.21
C LEU A 17 1.82 -3.58 8.10
N ILE A 18 1.99 -4.90 7.94
CA ILE A 18 1.26 -5.68 6.92
C ILE A 18 -0.25 -5.57 7.16
N GLY A 19 -0.69 -5.76 8.41
CA GLY A 19 -2.10 -5.62 8.79
C GLY A 19 -2.63 -4.20 8.56
N SER A 20 -1.86 -3.18 8.94
CA SER A 20 -2.24 -1.77 8.75
C SER A 20 -2.34 -1.40 7.27
N HIS A 21 -1.38 -1.84 6.45
CA HIS A 21 -1.38 -1.60 5.01
C HIS A 21 -2.54 -2.32 4.31
N PHE A 22 -2.85 -3.55 4.72
CA PHE A 22 -4.03 -4.27 4.24
C PHE A 22 -5.33 -3.52 4.59
N LYS A 23 -5.45 -3.02 5.83
CA LYS A 23 -6.59 -2.20 6.25
C LYS A 23 -6.72 -0.91 5.44
N ALA A 24 -5.60 -0.24 5.15
CA ALA A 24 -5.58 0.95 4.31
C ALA A 24 -6.03 0.64 2.88
N LYS A 25 -5.59 -0.49 2.29
CA LYS A 25 -6.05 -0.94 0.98
C LYS A 25 -7.55 -1.25 0.95
N ARG A 26 -8.09 -1.94 1.97
CA ARG A 26 -9.52 -2.24 2.05
C ARG A 26 -10.36 -0.96 2.10
N ARG A 27 -10.02 -0.02 2.98
CA ARG A 27 -10.71 1.28 3.07
C ARG A 27 -10.61 2.08 1.79
N ALA A 28 -9.43 2.09 1.16
CA ALA A 28 -9.26 2.75 -0.12
C ALA A 28 -10.14 2.11 -1.20
N LEU A 29 -10.26 0.78 -1.21
CA LEU A 29 -11.11 0.07 -2.17
C LEU A 29 -12.58 0.43 -1.99
N GLU A 30 -13.09 0.38 -0.77
CA GLU A 30 -14.46 0.80 -0.44
C GLU A 30 -14.72 2.24 -0.90
N ALA A 31 -13.83 3.16 -0.55
CA ALA A 31 -13.96 4.56 -0.94
C ALA A 31 -13.95 4.74 -2.48
N VAL A 32 -13.00 4.11 -3.19
CA VAL A 32 -12.91 4.26 -4.65
C VAL A 32 -14.09 3.59 -5.36
N LEU A 33 -14.61 2.48 -4.85
CA LEU A 33 -15.80 1.82 -5.41
C LEU A 33 -17.07 2.66 -5.27
N ASN A 34 -17.21 3.42 -4.18
CA ASN A 34 -18.34 4.35 -4.01
C ASN A 34 -18.39 5.45 -5.07
N HIS A 35 -17.29 5.69 -5.78
CA HIS A 35 -17.20 6.64 -6.89
C HIS A 35 -17.43 5.98 -8.27
N VAL A 36 -17.78 4.69 -8.32
CA VAL A 36 -18.17 4.02 -9.57
C VAL A 36 -19.64 4.32 -9.87
N LYS A 37 -19.89 4.84 -11.07
CA LYS A 37 -21.22 5.15 -11.59
C LYS A 37 -21.59 4.17 -12.70
N PHE A 38 -22.87 3.81 -12.76
CA PHE A 38 -23.42 2.89 -13.76
C PHE A 38 -24.46 3.62 -14.62
N ASN A 39 -24.01 4.23 -15.71
CA ASN A 39 -24.88 4.93 -16.67
C ASN A 39 -24.82 4.21 -18.01
N GLY A 40 -25.32 2.95 -18.04
CA GLY A 40 -25.20 2.03 -19.18
C GLY A 40 -23.82 1.38 -19.33
N LYS A 41 -22.75 2.06 -18.88
CA LYS A 41 -21.41 1.51 -18.66
C LYS A 41 -20.92 1.89 -17.26
N ALA A 42 -19.97 1.13 -16.74
CA ALA A 42 -19.26 1.49 -15.52
C ALA A 42 -18.27 2.63 -15.81
N HIS A 43 -18.26 3.65 -14.96
CA HIS A 43 -17.33 4.76 -15.02
C HIS A 43 -16.83 5.10 -13.63
N LEU A 44 -15.51 5.31 -13.49
CA LEU A 44 -14.91 5.75 -12.24
C LEU A 44 -14.84 7.28 -12.20
N ASP A 45 -15.66 7.91 -11.37
CA ASP A 45 -15.65 9.36 -11.12
C ASP A 45 -14.85 9.69 -9.85
N PHE A 46 -13.57 9.33 -9.87
CA PHE A 46 -12.64 9.53 -8.75
C PHE A 46 -11.57 10.55 -9.14
N LYS A 47 -11.70 11.76 -8.60
CA LYS A 47 -10.90 12.94 -8.94
C LYS A 47 -9.70 13.13 -7.99
N ASN A 48 -8.86 14.12 -8.30
CA ASN A 48 -7.70 14.43 -7.48
C ASN A 48 -8.06 14.90 -6.06
N ASP A 49 -9.18 15.60 -5.91
CA ASP A 49 -9.65 16.05 -4.59
C ASP A 49 -10.17 14.88 -3.75
N ASP A 50 -10.90 13.93 -4.36
CA ASP A 50 -11.31 12.68 -3.70
C ASP A 50 -10.08 11.88 -3.24
N ARG A 51 -9.06 11.79 -4.10
CA ARG A 51 -7.78 11.15 -3.77
C ARG A 51 -7.09 11.83 -2.60
N ARG A 52 -7.08 13.17 -2.56
CA ARG A 52 -6.46 13.95 -1.48
C ARG A 52 -7.22 13.73 -0.17
N GLY A 53 -8.54 13.82 -0.18
CA GLY A 53 -9.39 13.57 0.98
C GLY A 53 -9.20 12.16 1.55
N LEU A 54 -9.27 11.13 0.69
CA LEU A 54 -9.03 9.74 1.10
C LEU A 54 -7.64 9.56 1.71
N ARG A 55 -6.61 10.15 1.09
CA ARG A 55 -5.23 10.08 1.60
C ARG A 55 -5.13 10.69 2.99
N ASP A 56 -5.68 11.88 3.19
CA ASP A 56 -5.61 12.59 4.46
C ASP A 56 -6.37 11.83 5.56
N GLU A 57 -7.52 11.23 5.24
CA GLU A 57 -8.25 10.34 6.15
C GLU A 57 -7.47 9.11 6.56
N LEU A 58 -6.81 8.44 5.61
CA LEU A 58 -5.98 7.27 5.89
C LEU A 58 -4.76 7.61 6.73
N LEU A 59 -4.24 8.84 6.64
CA LEU A 59 -3.09 9.30 7.40
C LEU A 59 -3.40 9.69 8.86
N LYS A 60 -4.65 10.03 9.21
CA LYS A 60 -5.04 10.52 10.56
C LYS A 60 -4.57 9.63 11.72
N ASN A 61 -4.51 8.32 11.53
CA ASN A 61 -4.09 7.34 12.54
C ASN A 61 -2.96 6.43 12.03
N TRP A 62 -2.15 6.93 11.09
CA TRP A 62 -1.10 6.14 10.45
C TRP A 62 0.23 6.26 11.19
N ARG A 63 0.77 5.11 11.62
CA ARG A 63 2.00 5.04 12.44
C ARG A 63 3.30 4.89 11.63
N TYR A 64 3.21 4.56 10.34
CA TYR A 64 4.37 4.30 9.48
C TYR A 64 4.60 5.42 8.47
N SER A 65 5.55 5.23 7.57
CA SER A 65 5.80 6.21 6.51
C SER A 65 4.58 6.39 5.58
N LYS A 66 4.33 7.63 5.15
CA LYS A 66 3.22 8.03 4.28
C LYS A 66 3.16 7.28 2.94
N HIS A 67 4.32 6.86 2.42
CA HIS A 67 4.40 6.23 1.11
C HIS A 67 3.66 4.88 1.05
N TYR A 68 3.48 4.20 2.18
CA TYR A 68 2.67 2.98 2.24
C TYR A 68 1.19 3.25 1.99
N VAL A 69 0.68 4.39 2.47
CA VAL A 69 -0.69 4.84 2.18
C VAL A 69 -0.80 5.25 0.72
N ASP A 70 0.15 6.04 0.22
CA ASP A 70 0.16 6.47 -1.19
C ASP A 70 0.19 5.26 -2.14
N SER A 71 1.00 4.24 -1.83
CA SER A 71 1.08 2.98 -2.56
C SER A 71 -0.23 2.19 -2.51
N ALA A 72 -0.87 2.11 -1.34
CA ALA A 72 -2.17 1.45 -1.18
C ALA A 72 -3.25 2.09 -2.06
N VAL A 73 -3.38 3.42 -2.00
CA VAL A 73 -4.35 4.20 -2.79
C VAL A 73 -4.11 4.02 -4.29
N ASN A 74 -2.85 4.16 -4.75
CA ASN A 74 -2.52 3.98 -6.18
C ASN A 74 -2.84 2.56 -6.68
N SER A 75 -2.51 1.54 -5.87
CA SER A 75 -2.79 0.15 -6.21
C SER A 75 -4.30 -0.10 -6.38
N VAL A 76 -5.11 0.46 -5.50
CA VAL A 76 -6.57 0.33 -5.56
C VAL A 76 -7.17 1.06 -6.76
N ILE A 77 -6.73 2.29 -7.04
CA ILE A 77 -7.20 3.05 -8.21
C ILE A 77 -6.91 2.26 -9.50
N GLY A 78 -5.71 1.68 -9.61
CA GLY A 78 -5.35 0.83 -10.74
C GLY A 78 -6.23 -0.41 -10.86
N LEU A 79 -6.50 -1.09 -9.73
CA LEU A 79 -7.39 -2.25 -9.67
C LEU A 79 -8.81 -1.92 -10.16
N VAL A 80 -9.42 -0.85 -9.64
CA VAL A 80 -10.78 -0.45 -10.00
C VAL A 80 -10.86 0.00 -11.46
N ARG A 81 -9.86 0.75 -11.96
CA ARG A 81 -9.80 1.11 -13.40
C ARG A 81 -9.69 -0.10 -14.31
N GLY A 82 -8.87 -1.07 -13.95
CA GLY A 82 -8.76 -2.35 -14.66
C GLY A 82 -10.09 -3.10 -14.66
N TRP A 83 -10.74 -3.18 -13.50
CA TRP A 83 -12.05 -3.80 -13.37
C TRP A 83 -13.12 -3.11 -14.21
N VAL A 84 -13.24 -1.78 -14.16
CA VAL A 84 -14.18 -1.00 -14.99
C VAL A 84 -13.99 -1.30 -16.48
N THR A 85 -12.73 -1.40 -16.91
CA THR A 85 -12.40 -1.73 -18.31
C THR A 85 -12.87 -3.13 -18.69
N LEU A 86 -12.70 -4.12 -17.81
CA LEU A 86 -13.14 -5.50 -18.05
C LEU A 86 -14.65 -5.63 -17.98
N TYR A 87 -15.30 -4.95 -17.03
CA TYR A 87 -16.75 -4.90 -16.86
C TYR A 87 -17.42 -4.37 -18.12
N ASN A 88 -16.93 -3.23 -18.64
CA ASN A 88 -17.44 -2.64 -19.88
C ASN A 88 -17.20 -3.49 -21.15
N ARG A 89 -16.33 -4.51 -21.06
CA ARG A 89 -16.08 -5.48 -22.14
C ARG A 89 -16.86 -6.79 -21.94
N GLY A 90 -17.70 -6.89 -20.90
CA GLY A 90 -18.43 -8.12 -20.55
C GLY A 90 -17.52 -9.25 -20.07
N ARG A 91 -16.31 -8.93 -19.57
CA ARG A 91 -15.32 -9.92 -19.09
C ARG A 91 -15.23 -10.02 -17.57
N ALA A 92 -15.88 -9.11 -16.85
CA ALA A 92 -15.96 -9.12 -15.40
C ALA A 92 -17.39 -8.74 -14.99
N GLU A 93 -17.98 -9.49 -14.07
CA GLU A 93 -19.35 -9.27 -13.60
C GLU A 93 -19.35 -8.81 -12.14
N ASN A 94 -18.56 -9.47 -11.29
CA ASN A 94 -18.47 -9.19 -9.86
C ASN A 94 -17.51 -8.04 -9.56
N LEU A 95 -17.84 -7.23 -8.56
CA LEU A 95 -16.97 -6.18 -8.04
C LEU A 95 -15.62 -6.74 -7.58
N PRO A 96 -14.53 -5.96 -7.67
CA PRO A 96 -13.24 -6.39 -7.18
C PRO A 96 -13.29 -6.49 -5.65
N GLU A 97 -12.89 -7.64 -5.11
CA GLU A 97 -12.81 -7.88 -3.67
C GLU A 97 -11.37 -8.14 -3.23
N MET A 98 -11.00 -7.63 -2.04
CA MET A 98 -9.74 -8.01 -1.39
C MET A 98 -9.94 -9.29 -0.57
N THR A 99 -9.95 -10.44 -1.24
CA THR A 99 -10.14 -11.76 -0.61
C THR A 99 -8.86 -12.35 -0.02
N LYS A 100 -7.67 -11.87 -0.41
CA LYS A 100 -6.39 -12.37 0.09
C LYS A 100 -5.51 -11.26 0.64
N GLN A 101 -4.91 -11.50 1.80
CA GLN A 101 -3.82 -10.74 2.42
C GLN A 101 -2.51 -10.77 1.60
N THR A 102 -2.56 -11.13 0.32
CA THR A 102 -1.43 -11.03 -0.61
C THR A 102 -1.17 -9.57 -0.93
N VAL A 103 -0.67 -8.84 0.06
CA VAL A 103 0.09 -7.62 -0.19
C VAL A 103 1.36 -8.09 -0.89
N TYR A 104 1.44 -7.87 -2.20
CA TYR A 104 2.72 -7.83 -2.88
C TYR A 104 3.49 -6.63 -2.30
N VAL A 105 4.14 -6.82 -1.15
CA VAL A 105 5.07 -5.85 -0.58
C VAL A 105 6.26 -5.88 -1.52
N LYS A 106 6.35 -4.90 -2.41
CA LYS A 106 7.62 -4.62 -3.08
C LYS A 106 8.60 -4.22 -1.98
N ASN A 107 9.48 -5.13 -1.60
CA ASN A 107 10.57 -4.93 -0.63
C ASN A 107 11.52 -3.76 -1.00
N THR A 108 11.33 -3.13 -2.16
CA THR A 108 12.11 -1.97 -2.63
C THR A 108 11.79 -0.64 -1.92
N LEU A 109 10.81 -0.57 -1.03
CA LEU A 109 10.44 0.67 -0.32
C LEU A 109 10.98 0.77 1.13
N PHE A 110 11.72 -0.23 1.61
CA PHE A 110 12.48 -0.09 2.85
C PHE A 110 13.76 0.71 2.59
N SER A 111 13.70 2.04 2.69
CA SER A 111 14.90 2.84 2.96
C SER A 111 14.98 3.09 4.47
N PHE A 112 15.79 2.29 5.15
CA PHE A 112 16.22 2.60 6.50
C PHE A 112 17.17 3.80 6.41
N LYS A 113 16.76 4.98 6.89
CA LYS A 113 17.75 5.99 7.27
C LYS A 113 18.36 5.51 8.59
N SER A 114 19.50 4.82 8.50
CA SER A 114 20.38 4.60 9.64
C SER A 114 20.85 5.96 10.12
N GLY A 115 20.12 6.54 11.07
CA GLY A 115 20.50 7.77 11.73
C GLY A 115 20.29 7.56 13.22
N VAL A 116 21.21 6.85 13.86
CA VAL A 116 21.54 7.07 15.27
C VAL A 116 23.05 6.90 15.40
N SER A 117 23.66 8.04 15.72
CA SER A 117 25.00 8.27 16.23
C SER A 117 25.30 7.37 17.43
N GLU A 118 26.59 7.19 17.71
CA GLU A 118 27.15 6.44 18.83
C GLU A 118 26.37 6.51 20.15
N ASP A 119 26.15 5.35 20.75
CA ASP A 119 26.38 5.17 22.18
C ASP A 119 26.96 3.77 22.41
N LYS A 120 28.27 3.74 22.68
CA LYS A 120 28.98 2.57 23.22
C LYS A 120 28.53 2.38 24.66
N HIS A 121 27.90 1.25 24.99
CA HIS A 121 28.20 0.54 26.24
C HIS A 121 27.58 -0.87 26.28
N ARG A 122 28.47 -1.86 26.28
CA ARG A 122 28.48 -3.05 27.16
C ARG A 122 27.27 -4.02 27.10
N ALA A 123 27.52 -5.18 26.49
CA ALA A 123 27.45 -6.46 27.21
C ALA A 123 28.19 -7.55 26.41
N GLU A 124 29.47 -7.75 26.75
CA GLU A 124 30.07 -9.08 26.72
C GLU A 124 29.35 -9.98 27.73
N GLN A 125 29.49 -11.30 27.54
CA GLN A 125 28.88 -12.43 28.24
C GLN A 125 27.61 -12.92 27.52
N GLU A 126 27.56 -14.13 26.95
CA GLU A 126 28.13 -15.39 27.40
C GLU A 126 28.68 -16.20 26.22
N ALA A 127 29.99 -16.44 26.25
CA ALA A 127 30.52 -17.72 25.80
C ALA A 127 30.38 -18.69 26.96
N SER A 128 29.70 -19.81 26.74
CA SER A 128 30.02 -21.08 27.39
C SER A 128 29.58 -22.24 26.51
#